data_AF-A0A1E5QNK4-F1
#
_entry.id   AF-A0A1E5QNK4-F1
#
_cell.length_a   1.000
_cell.length_b   1.000
_cell.length_c   1.000
_cell.angle_alpha   90.00
_cell.angle_beta   90.00
_cell.angle_gamma   90.00
#
_symmetry.space_group_name_H-M   'P 1'
#
loop_
_entity.id
_entity.type
_entity.pdbx_description
1 polymer ?
#
loop_
_entity_poly.entity_id
_entity_poly.type
_entity_poly.pdbx_seq_one_letter_code
_entity_poly.pdbx_strand_id
1 'polypeptide(L)'
;MLEQIASAFERQDYKTAANLIKKLLKQEPQNLWGRLYVGRLYEETGKFELAEDVYRQLLRQPTLNTRIATQARTGLQRLENRIKQQRETAIAQAKAIPDNNKPGLLILEPVSGEMRTKIVQNFARLMNIDAYTAQRQLPARFWRLHRLGSIGELQVYAQELQDVGIACFWVPLADIARIRVFQVQYFSALSPQPTVICQDEANQVGTLTFNWSDVAQRVEGRLPIFESVIDLDFRGRQERKEKTQDYIQIHDLHLPSRNCILRLCESSYQYQEGITALATSQALNQQSNRLNWNHLLQQLNQPLAQTPTWSDFTVFGEMVLEQSKTVVDTTHFLGGFDSHIRLSRRAETDWDPAFQLYSGLVFLRNQSLQTPA
;
A
#
# COMPACT_ATOMS: atom_id res chain seq x y z
N MET A 1 -17.23 49.96 8.60
CA MET A 1 -16.23 49.02 9.16
C MET A 1 -15.76 47.99 8.13
N LEU A 2 -16.66 47.36 7.36
CA LEU A 2 -16.28 46.38 6.33
C LEU A 2 -15.34 46.96 5.25
N GLU A 3 -15.56 48.19 4.80
CA GLU A 3 -14.67 48.88 3.84
C GLU A 3 -13.25 49.10 4.38
N GLN A 4 -13.12 49.38 5.68
CA GLN A 4 -11.81 49.52 6.33
C GLN A 4 -11.07 48.19 6.40
N ILE A 5 -11.80 47.09 6.61
CA ILE A 5 -11.25 45.74 6.56
C ILE A 5 -10.79 45.43 5.13
N ALA A 6 -11.62 45.69 4.11
CA ALA A 6 -11.25 45.49 2.71
C ALA A 6 -10.00 46.29 2.30
N SER A 7 -9.94 47.57 2.67
CA SER A 7 -8.78 48.43 2.43
C SER A 7 -7.51 47.97 3.17
N ALA A 8 -7.64 47.34 4.34
CA ALA A 8 -6.50 46.75 5.04
C ALA A 8 -5.95 45.52 4.30
N PHE A 9 -6.82 44.68 3.71
CA PHE A 9 -6.40 43.56 2.87
C PHE A 9 -5.72 44.01 1.57
N GLU A 10 -6.22 45.07 0.92
CA GLU A 10 -5.58 45.65 -0.28
C GLU A 10 -4.16 46.16 0.00
N ARG A 11 -3.94 46.69 1.21
CA ARG A 11 -2.62 47.16 1.67
C ARG A 11 -1.76 46.06 2.29
N GLN A 12 -2.20 44.80 2.28
CA GLN A 12 -1.55 43.67 2.95
C GLN A 12 -1.28 43.90 4.45
N ASP A 13 -2.03 44.82 5.10
CA ASP A 13 -1.92 45.09 6.53
C ASP A 13 -2.83 44.12 7.31
N TYR A 14 -2.35 42.87 7.39
CA TYR A 14 -3.08 41.79 8.03
C TYR A 14 -3.22 42.00 9.55
N LYS A 15 -2.34 42.77 10.19
CA LYS A 15 -2.43 43.12 11.62
C LYS A 15 -3.62 44.03 11.87
N THR A 16 -3.76 45.10 11.07
CA THR A 16 -4.90 46.00 11.16
C THR A 16 -6.19 45.31 10.76
N ALA A 17 -6.18 44.48 9.71
CA ALA A 17 -7.33 43.67 9.32
C ALA A 17 -7.80 42.77 10.48
N ALA A 18 -6.88 42.05 11.15
CA ALA A 18 -7.20 41.20 12.29
C ALA A 18 -7.87 41.97 13.44
N ASN A 19 -7.36 43.15 13.78
CA ASN A 19 -7.92 43.99 14.84
C ASN A 19 -9.33 44.49 14.50
N LEU A 20 -9.55 44.92 13.25
CA LEU A 20 -10.85 45.38 12.78
C LEU A 20 -11.87 44.24 12.73
N ILE A 21 -11.47 43.05 12.26
CA ILE A 21 -12.31 41.85 12.26
C ILE A 21 -12.68 41.44 13.69
N LYS A 22 -11.72 41.44 14.61
CA LYS A 22 -11.96 41.13 16.04
C LYS A 22 -12.95 42.11 16.66
N LYS A 23 -12.82 43.40 16.35
CA LYS A 23 -13.75 44.43 16.83
C LYS A 23 -15.16 44.21 16.28
N LEU A 24 -15.28 43.92 14.98
CA LEU A 24 -16.55 43.63 14.33
C LEU A 24 -17.25 42.41 14.95
N LEU A 25 -16.53 41.29 15.13
CA LEU A 25 -17.10 40.06 15.69
C LEU A 25 -17.37 40.16 17.20
N LYS A 26 -16.72 41.09 17.92
CA LYS A 26 -17.06 41.38 19.32
C LYS A 26 -18.40 42.11 19.42
N GLN A 27 -18.70 43.01 18.48
CA GLN A 27 -19.96 43.73 18.42
C GLN A 27 -21.08 42.85 17.84
N GLU A 28 -20.76 42.07 16.82
CA GLU A 28 -21.71 41.23 16.10
C GLU A 28 -21.14 39.80 15.89
N PRO A 29 -21.24 38.91 16.90
CA PRO A 29 -20.65 37.57 16.85
C PRO A 29 -21.20 36.66 15.72
N GLN A 30 -22.37 36.99 15.20
CA GLN A 30 -23.03 36.26 14.10
C GLN A 30 -22.84 36.92 12.73
N ASN A 31 -22.04 38.00 12.63
CA ASN A 31 -21.83 38.68 11.37
C ASN A 31 -21.07 37.78 10.36
N LEU A 32 -21.78 37.38 9.29
CA LEU A 32 -21.24 36.47 8.27
C LEU A 32 -20.11 37.09 7.45
N TRP A 33 -20.12 38.41 7.23
CA TRP A 33 -19.02 39.11 6.56
C TRP A 33 -17.76 39.12 7.42
N GLY A 34 -17.91 39.36 8.73
CA GLY A 34 -16.80 39.28 9.68
C GLY A 34 -16.15 37.89 9.67
N ARG A 35 -16.96 36.82 9.66
CA ARG A 35 -16.48 35.44 9.55
C ARG A 35 -15.81 35.16 8.20
N LEU A 36 -16.35 35.68 7.09
CA LEU A 36 -15.71 35.54 5.79
C LEU A 36 -14.31 36.18 5.76
N TYR A 37 -14.16 37.35 6.38
CA TYR A 37 -12.86 38.01 6.51
C TYR A 37 -11.90 37.27 7.45
N VAL A 38 -12.38 36.52 8.45
CA VAL A 38 -11.53 35.59 9.22
C VAL A 38 -10.95 34.51 8.31
N GLY A 39 -11.78 33.89 7.45
CA GLY A 39 -11.32 32.89 6.48
C GLY A 39 -10.26 33.47 5.54
N ARG A 40 -10.50 34.68 5.02
CA ARG A 40 -9.54 35.39 4.16
C ARG A 40 -8.25 35.75 4.89
N LEU A 41 -8.33 36.13 6.16
CA LEU A 41 -7.14 36.41 6.97
C LEU A 41 -6.29 35.15 7.17
N TYR A 42 -6.93 34.01 7.46
CA TYR A 42 -6.23 32.74 7.57
C TYR A 42 -5.62 32.29 6.24
N GLU A 43 -6.33 32.47 5.12
CA GLU A 43 -5.83 32.22 3.77
C GLU A 43 -4.56 33.04 3.47
N GLU A 44 -4.56 34.33 3.79
CA GLU A 44 -3.44 35.22 3.50
C GLU A 44 -2.27 35.09 4.48
N THR A 45 -2.50 34.52 5.66
CA THR A 45 -1.46 34.26 6.67
C THR A 45 -0.91 32.83 6.63
N GLY A 46 -1.27 32.04 5.61
CA GLY A 46 -0.77 30.67 5.40
C GLY A 46 -1.44 29.61 6.28
N LYS A 47 -2.50 29.95 7.02
CA LYS A 47 -3.23 29.02 7.90
C LYS A 47 -4.36 28.34 7.15
N PHE A 48 -4.03 27.54 6.14
CA PHE A 48 -4.99 27.04 5.16
C PHE A 48 -6.08 26.14 5.76
N GLU A 49 -5.74 25.27 6.71
CA GLU A 49 -6.72 24.41 7.38
C GLU A 49 -7.80 25.22 8.11
N LEU A 50 -7.37 26.25 8.86
CA LEU A 50 -8.28 27.14 9.57
C LEU A 50 -9.12 27.98 8.58
N ALA A 51 -8.55 28.38 7.45
CA ALA A 51 -9.27 29.10 6.40
C ALA A 51 -10.37 28.23 5.77
N GLU A 52 -10.04 26.98 5.45
CA GLU A 52 -10.97 26.01 4.88
C GLU A 52 -12.13 25.73 5.83
N ASP A 53 -11.84 25.46 7.11
CA ASP A 53 -12.86 25.21 8.13
C ASP A 53 -13.84 26.40 8.25
N VAL A 54 -13.32 27.63 8.24
CA VAL A 54 -14.16 28.84 8.30
C VAL A 54 -15.05 28.95 7.05
N TYR A 55 -14.50 28.75 5.85
CA TYR A 55 -15.29 28.81 4.61
C TYR A 55 -16.34 27.70 4.55
N ARG A 56 -16.02 26.46 4.94
CA ARG A 56 -16.99 25.35 4.98
C ARG A 56 -18.08 25.58 6.03
N GLN A 57 -17.74 26.11 7.20
CA GLN A 57 -18.71 26.47 8.24
C GLN A 57 -19.66 27.58 7.78
N LEU A 58 -19.15 28.56 7.03
CA LEU A 58 -19.97 29.61 6.41
C LEU A 58 -20.98 29.03 5.42
N LEU A 59 -20.55 28.10 4.57
CA LEU A 59 -21.40 27.46 3.57
C LEU A 59 -22.52 26.59 4.17
N ARG A 60 -22.41 26.23 5.45
CA ARG A 60 -23.45 25.48 6.19
C ARG A 60 -24.46 26.37 6.91
N GLN A 61 -24.29 27.71 6.88
CA GLN A 61 -25.19 28.61 7.59
C GLN A 61 -26.55 28.71 6.88
N PRO A 62 -27.70 28.54 7.58
CA PRO A 62 -29.02 28.63 6.96
C PRO A 62 -29.35 30.02 6.40
N THR A 63 -28.79 31.07 6.99
CA THR A 63 -29.03 32.48 6.66
C THR A 63 -28.03 33.04 5.64
N LEU A 64 -27.33 32.16 4.92
CA LEU A 64 -26.26 32.54 4.01
C LEU A 64 -26.80 33.26 2.77
N ASN A 65 -26.28 34.46 2.52
CA ASN A 65 -26.59 35.20 1.31
C ASN A 65 -25.73 34.73 0.11
N THR A 66 -26.23 34.93 -1.11
CA THR A 66 -25.57 34.46 -2.34
C THR A 66 -24.16 35.05 -2.52
N ARG A 67 -23.94 36.32 -2.14
CA ARG A 67 -22.64 36.99 -2.31
C ARG A 67 -21.55 36.36 -1.43
N ILE A 68 -21.84 36.12 -0.16
CA ILE A 68 -20.92 35.47 0.78
C ILE A 68 -20.71 34.01 0.37
N ALA A 69 -21.76 33.32 -0.08
CA ALA A 69 -21.62 31.96 -0.61
C ALA A 69 -20.64 31.89 -1.79
N THR A 70 -20.78 32.80 -2.76
CA THR A 70 -19.86 32.89 -3.90
C THR A 70 -18.43 33.19 -3.43
N GLN A 71 -18.23 34.18 -2.56
CA GLN A 71 -16.90 34.52 -2.08
C GLN A 71 -16.24 33.40 -1.26
N ALA A 72 -17.00 32.67 -0.44
CA ALA A 72 -16.50 31.52 0.30
C ALA A 72 -16.08 30.38 -0.64
N ARG A 73 -16.88 30.09 -1.68
CA ARG A 73 -16.50 29.10 -2.72
C ARG A 73 -15.26 29.52 -3.49
N THR A 74 -15.15 30.79 -3.88
CA THR A 74 -13.93 31.30 -4.52
C THR A 74 -12.72 31.21 -3.59
N GLY A 75 -12.90 31.46 -2.29
CA GLY A 75 -11.87 31.24 -1.27
C GLY A 75 -11.39 29.79 -1.21
N LEU A 76 -12.32 28.84 -1.15
CA LEU A 76 -12.00 27.41 -1.20
C LEU A 76 -11.24 27.03 -2.49
N GLN A 77 -11.69 27.50 -3.64
CA GLN A 77 -11.00 27.24 -4.91
C GLN A 77 -9.57 27.78 -4.93
N ARG A 78 -9.33 28.97 -4.36
CA ARG A 78 -7.98 29.54 -4.27
C ARG A 78 -7.10 28.73 -3.32
N LEU A 79 -7.63 28.29 -2.18
CA LEU A 79 -6.91 27.43 -1.24
C LEU A 79 -6.53 26.11 -1.91
N GLU A 80 -7.46 25.44 -2.58
CA GLU A 80 -7.21 24.20 -3.32
C GLU A 80 -6.08 24.38 -4.35
N ASN A 81 -6.12 25.47 -5.13
CA ASN A 81 -5.09 25.77 -6.11
C ASN A 81 -3.73 26.05 -5.46
N ARG A 82 -3.69 26.80 -4.34
CA ARG A 82 -2.44 27.09 -3.61
C ARG A 82 -1.83 25.81 -3.02
N ILE A 83 -2.65 24.97 -2.38
CA ILE A 83 -2.20 23.67 -1.82
C ILE A 83 -1.67 22.77 -2.94
N LYS A 84 -2.40 22.68 -4.06
CA LYS A 84 -1.94 21.91 -5.22
C LYS A 84 -0.60 22.41 -5.75
N GLN A 85 -0.43 23.72 -5.91
CA GLN A 85 0.82 24.32 -6.37
C GLN A 85 1.97 24.08 -5.40
N GLN A 86 1.73 24.17 -4.09
CA GLN A 86 2.74 23.87 -3.07
C GLN A 86 3.17 22.42 -3.14
N ARG A 87 2.22 21.48 -3.27
CA ARG A 87 2.52 20.07 -3.45
C ARG A 87 3.33 19.82 -4.71
N GLU A 88 2.94 20.38 -5.86
CA GLU A 88 3.69 20.24 -7.12
C GLU A 88 5.12 20.78 -7.00
N THR A 89 5.31 21.89 -6.29
CA THR A 89 6.63 22.48 -6.02
C THR A 89 7.46 21.56 -5.12
N ALA A 90 6.87 21.03 -4.04
CA ALA A 90 7.52 20.09 -3.14
C ALA A 90 7.93 18.79 -3.87
N ILE A 91 7.06 18.27 -4.73
CA ILE A 91 7.36 17.11 -5.58
C ILE A 91 8.52 17.42 -6.52
N ALA A 92 8.52 18.58 -7.20
CA ALA A 92 9.61 18.98 -8.09
C ALA A 92 10.96 19.08 -7.36
N GLN A 93 10.96 19.64 -6.14
CA GLN A 93 12.14 19.73 -5.28
C GLN A 93 12.62 18.34 -4.82
N ALA A 94 11.70 17.47 -4.37
CA ALA A 94 12.03 16.12 -3.94
C ALA A 94 12.60 15.28 -5.09
N LYS A 95 12.09 15.46 -6.32
CA LYS A 95 12.58 14.78 -7.54
C LYS A 95 13.90 15.33 -8.09
N ALA A 96 14.35 16.49 -7.62
CA ALA A 96 15.67 17.01 -8.00
C ALA A 96 16.82 16.16 -7.44
N ILE A 97 16.56 15.37 -6.40
CA ILE A 97 17.50 14.38 -5.86
C ILE A 97 17.59 13.19 -6.84
N PRO A 98 18.78 12.82 -7.35
CA PRO A 98 18.93 11.82 -8.41
C PRO A 98 18.24 10.48 -8.13
N ASP A 99 18.37 9.94 -6.91
CA ASP A 99 17.77 8.66 -6.53
C ASP A 99 16.24 8.71 -6.38
N ASN A 100 15.67 9.91 -6.18
CA ASN A 100 14.24 10.09 -5.97
C ASN A 100 13.41 10.02 -7.25
N ASN A 101 14.03 9.95 -8.42
CA ASN A 101 13.33 9.73 -9.69
C ASN A 101 13.06 8.26 -9.98
N LYS A 102 13.61 7.33 -9.19
CA LYS A 102 13.35 5.90 -9.35
C LYS A 102 11.88 5.57 -9.10
N PRO A 103 11.32 4.57 -9.80
CA PRO A 103 9.95 4.16 -9.60
C PRO A 103 9.78 3.46 -8.26
N GLY A 104 8.65 3.70 -7.63
CA GLY A 104 8.27 3.11 -6.36
C GLY A 104 6.76 3.04 -6.20
N LEU A 105 6.38 2.65 -5.00
CA LEU A 105 4.99 2.47 -4.59
C LEU A 105 4.76 3.02 -3.19
N LEU A 106 3.54 3.46 -2.93
CA LEU A 106 3.06 3.93 -1.63
C LEU A 106 1.96 3.01 -1.13
N ILE A 107 2.17 2.44 0.05
CA ILE A 107 1.25 1.54 0.74
C ILE A 107 0.61 2.24 1.91
N LEU A 108 -0.72 2.12 2.03
CA LEU A 108 -1.46 2.48 3.24
C LEU A 108 -1.57 1.28 4.17
N GLU A 109 -1.31 1.50 5.45
CA GLU A 109 -1.49 0.50 6.50
C GLU A 109 -2.94 0.53 7.02
N PRO A 110 -3.44 -0.59 7.59
CA PRO A 110 -4.82 -0.70 8.05
C PRO A 110 -5.13 0.32 9.14
N VAL A 111 -6.24 1.05 8.97
CA VAL A 111 -6.75 1.97 9.99
C VAL A 111 -7.91 1.30 10.72
N SER A 112 -7.77 1.03 12.01
CA SER A 112 -8.83 0.40 12.81
C SER A 112 -9.11 1.17 14.10
N GLY A 113 -10.20 0.82 14.78
CA GLY A 113 -10.58 1.40 16.07
C GLY A 113 -11.28 2.76 15.98
N GLU A 114 -11.40 3.40 17.15
CA GLU A 114 -12.22 4.60 17.37
C GLU A 114 -11.78 5.82 16.56
N MET A 115 -10.49 5.89 16.19
CA MET A 115 -9.93 7.00 15.42
C MET A 115 -10.26 6.95 13.91
N ARG A 116 -10.82 5.84 13.41
CA ARG A 116 -11.08 5.65 11.98
C ARG A 116 -11.98 6.74 11.39
N THR A 117 -13.01 7.16 12.11
CA THR A 117 -13.93 8.22 11.61
C THR A 117 -13.21 9.55 11.40
N LYS A 118 -12.33 9.93 12.34
CA LYS A 118 -11.52 11.15 12.22
C LYS A 118 -10.53 11.03 11.06
N ILE A 119 -9.87 9.88 10.92
CA ILE A 119 -8.93 9.62 9.84
C ILE A 119 -9.60 9.64 8.46
N VAL A 120 -10.82 9.08 8.34
CA VAL A 120 -11.62 9.14 7.11
C VAL A 120 -11.92 10.59 6.73
N GLN A 121 -12.30 11.43 7.69
CA GLN A 121 -12.55 12.85 7.43
C GLN A 121 -11.28 13.60 7.01
N ASN A 122 -10.15 13.31 7.66
CA ASN A 122 -8.86 13.90 7.32
C ASN A 122 -8.41 13.49 5.90
N PHE A 123 -8.49 12.19 5.58
CA PHE A 123 -8.15 11.68 4.26
C PHE A 123 -9.06 12.28 3.17
N ALA A 124 -10.37 12.37 3.44
CA ALA A 124 -11.33 12.99 2.53
C ALA A 124 -10.96 14.45 2.19
N ARG A 125 -10.56 15.24 3.20
CA ARG A 125 -10.10 16.62 3.00
C ARG A 125 -8.80 16.66 2.21
N LEU A 126 -7.79 15.88 2.62
CA LEU A 126 -6.47 15.86 1.98
C LEU A 126 -6.55 15.50 0.49
N MET A 127 -7.40 14.52 0.17
CA MET A 127 -7.58 14.01 -1.20
C MET A 127 -8.64 14.78 -1.99
N ASN A 128 -9.32 15.74 -1.37
CA ASN A 128 -10.48 16.46 -1.93
C ASN A 128 -11.56 15.54 -2.50
N ILE A 129 -11.98 14.56 -1.70
CA ILE A 129 -13.04 13.58 -2.02
C ILE A 129 -14.09 13.55 -0.92
N ASP A 130 -15.24 12.92 -1.20
CA ASP A 130 -16.26 12.71 -0.18
C ASP A 130 -15.86 11.62 0.83
N ALA A 131 -16.49 11.65 2.01
CA ALA A 131 -16.18 10.72 3.09
C ALA A 131 -16.46 9.25 2.76
N TYR A 132 -17.44 8.95 1.90
CA TYR A 132 -17.76 7.59 1.50
C TYR A 132 -16.67 7.03 0.58
N THR A 133 -16.23 7.81 -0.41
CA THR A 133 -15.09 7.45 -1.27
C THR A 133 -13.81 7.29 -0.45
N ALA A 134 -13.53 8.22 0.47
CA ALA A 134 -12.41 8.13 1.41
C ALA A 134 -12.43 6.83 2.23
N GLN A 135 -13.59 6.49 2.79
CA GLN A 135 -13.78 5.27 3.58
C GLN A 135 -13.50 4.00 2.77
N ARG A 136 -13.89 3.97 1.49
CA ARG A 136 -13.62 2.84 0.59
C ARG A 136 -12.15 2.75 0.19
N GLN A 137 -11.42 3.86 0.14
CA GLN A 137 -10.00 3.89 -0.19
C GLN A 137 -9.11 3.52 1.00
N LEU A 138 -9.50 3.85 2.24
CA LEU A 138 -8.72 3.51 3.43
C LEU A 138 -8.86 2.03 3.82
N PRO A 139 -7.75 1.27 3.88
CA PRO A 139 -7.82 -0.12 4.28
C PRO A 139 -8.27 -0.28 5.74
N ALA A 140 -9.04 -1.34 6.01
CA ALA A 140 -9.47 -1.69 7.36
C ALA A 140 -8.67 -2.83 7.98
N ARG A 141 -8.14 -3.73 7.15
CA ARG A 141 -7.48 -4.97 7.59
C ARG A 141 -6.15 -5.25 6.90
N PHE A 142 -6.05 -4.96 5.62
CA PHE A 142 -4.92 -5.37 4.78
C PHE A 142 -4.21 -4.16 4.19
N TRP A 143 -2.96 -4.31 3.79
CA TRP A 143 -2.26 -3.27 3.04
C TRP A 143 -2.97 -2.93 1.75
N ARG A 144 -2.93 -1.63 1.40
CA ARG A 144 -3.46 -1.15 0.14
C ARG A 144 -2.41 -0.40 -0.65
N LEU A 145 -2.21 -0.79 -1.90
CA LEU A 145 -1.49 0.02 -2.86
C LEU A 145 -2.30 1.28 -3.13
N HIS A 146 -1.74 2.44 -2.82
CA HIS A 146 -2.40 3.72 -2.97
C HIS A 146 -1.92 4.49 -4.19
N ARG A 147 -0.61 4.46 -4.46
CA ARG A 147 -0.01 5.20 -5.57
C ARG A 147 1.25 4.52 -6.08
N LEU A 148 1.44 4.62 -7.39
CA LEU A 148 2.70 4.37 -8.11
C LEU A 148 3.25 5.71 -8.57
N GLY A 149 4.57 5.88 -8.53
CA GLY A 149 5.21 7.13 -8.93
C GLY A 149 6.70 7.13 -8.65
N SER A 150 7.34 8.29 -8.84
CA SER A 150 8.74 8.48 -8.43
C SER A 150 8.86 8.57 -6.92
N ILE A 151 9.94 8.06 -6.32
CA ILE A 151 10.14 8.09 -4.86
C ILE A 151 10.00 9.48 -4.24
N GLY A 152 10.51 10.53 -4.88
CA GLY A 152 10.36 11.91 -4.37
C GLY A 152 8.90 12.37 -4.32
N GLU A 153 8.08 11.96 -5.29
CA GLU A 153 6.64 12.23 -5.25
C GLU A 153 5.97 11.47 -4.10
N LEU A 154 6.28 10.18 -3.96
CA LEU A 154 5.67 9.32 -2.95
C LEU A 154 6.03 9.76 -1.53
N GLN A 155 7.25 10.26 -1.32
CA GLN A 155 7.70 10.85 -0.04
C GLN A 155 6.82 12.04 0.36
N VAL A 156 6.53 12.96 -0.57
CA VAL A 156 5.66 14.12 -0.29
C VAL A 156 4.26 13.67 0.09
N TYR A 157 3.66 12.74 -0.68
CA TYR A 157 2.34 12.20 -0.34
C TYR A 157 2.35 11.45 0.99
N ALA A 158 3.39 10.67 1.26
CA ALA A 158 3.51 9.95 2.53
C ALA A 158 3.59 10.90 3.72
N GLN A 159 4.38 11.98 3.61
CA GLN A 159 4.45 13.00 4.65
C GLN A 159 3.08 13.63 4.91
N GLU A 160 2.38 14.06 3.85
CA GLU A 160 1.03 14.64 3.97
C GLU A 160 0.03 13.68 4.65
N LEU A 161 0.11 12.38 4.34
CA LEU A 161 -0.72 11.34 4.95
C LEU A 161 -0.37 11.12 6.42
N GLN A 162 0.92 11.05 6.75
CA GLN A 162 1.42 10.85 8.11
C GLN A 162 1.08 12.04 9.02
N ASP A 163 1.18 13.27 8.51
CA ASP A 163 0.83 14.51 9.23
C ASP A 163 -0.64 14.51 9.67
N VAL A 164 -1.52 13.87 8.90
CA VAL A 164 -2.95 13.71 9.25
C VAL A 164 -3.28 12.42 9.99
N GLY A 165 -2.26 11.66 10.40
CA GLY A 165 -2.37 10.46 11.23
C GLY A 165 -2.63 9.16 10.47
N ILE A 166 -2.31 9.11 9.17
CA ILE A 166 -2.47 7.90 8.34
C ILE A 166 -1.13 7.19 8.24
N ALA A 167 -1.05 5.99 8.81
CA ALA A 167 0.13 5.14 8.69
C ALA A 167 0.30 4.66 7.24
N CYS A 168 1.47 4.93 6.69
CA CYS A 168 1.84 4.55 5.33
C CYS A 168 3.37 4.45 5.22
N PHE A 169 3.82 3.74 4.18
CA PHE A 169 5.22 3.62 3.84
C PHE A 169 5.38 3.56 2.32
N TRP A 170 6.55 3.95 1.82
CA TRP A 170 6.88 3.87 0.40
C TRP A 170 8.12 3.01 0.19
N VAL A 171 8.19 2.36 -0.97
CA VAL A 171 9.26 1.42 -1.31
C VAL A 171 9.71 1.62 -2.76
N PRO A 172 11.03 1.74 -3.03
CA PRO A 172 11.55 1.65 -4.40
C PRO A 172 11.37 0.25 -4.98
N LEU A 173 10.86 0.14 -6.21
CA LEU A 173 10.70 -1.15 -6.88
C LEU A 173 12.06 -1.87 -7.04
N ALA A 174 13.13 -1.10 -7.24
CA ALA A 174 14.48 -1.62 -7.33
C ALA A 174 14.95 -2.34 -6.05
N ASP A 175 14.46 -1.93 -4.88
CA ASP A 175 14.85 -2.58 -3.62
C ASP A 175 14.16 -3.93 -3.45
N ILE A 176 12.93 -4.08 -3.95
CA ILE A 176 12.26 -5.39 -4.04
C ILE A 176 13.02 -6.31 -4.99
N ALA A 177 13.43 -5.79 -6.16
CA ALA A 177 14.18 -6.55 -7.16
C ALA A 177 15.60 -6.96 -6.70
N ARG A 178 16.15 -6.33 -5.66
CA ARG A 178 17.46 -6.67 -5.07
C ARG A 178 17.37 -7.79 -4.04
N ILE A 179 16.18 -8.16 -3.59
CA ILE A 179 16.00 -9.24 -2.62
C ILE A 179 16.31 -10.55 -3.34
N ARG A 180 17.28 -11.32 -2.82
CA ARG A 180 17.61 -12.62 -3.38
C ARG A 180 16.52 -13.63 -3.05
N VAL A 181 16.01 -14.33 -4.05
CA VAL A 181 14.98 -15.35 -3.85
C VAL A 181 15.53 -16.71 -4.25
N PHE A 182 15.63 -17.59 -3.27
CA PHE A 182 16.04 -18.98 -3.49
C PHE A 182 14.81 -19.88 -3.49
N GLN A 183 14.59 -20.59 -4.59
CA GLN A 183 13.53 -21.60 -4.69
C GLN A 183 13.96 -22.85 -3.94
N VAL A 184 13.27 -23.18 -2.86
CA VAL A 184 13.56 -24.38 -2.06
C VAL A 184 13.06 -25.60 -2.83
N GLN A 185 13.98 -26.51 -3.15
CA GLN A 185 13.63 -27.81 -3.70
C GLN A 185 13.18 -28.74 -2.58
N TYR A 186 14.00 -28.84 -1.52
CA TYR A 186 13.66 -29.61 -0.32
C TYR A 186 14.53 -29.22 0.88
N PHE A 187 14.07 -29.57 2.09
CA PHE A 187 14.89 -29.59 3.29
C PHE A 187 15.64 -30.90 3.39
N SER A 188 16.97 -30.87 3.46
CA SER A 188 17.80 -32.05 3.70
C SER A 188 17.92 -32.37 5.20
N ALA A 189 17.80 -31.35 6.06
CA ALA A 189 17.77 -31.50 7.52
C ALA A 189 16.98 -30.36 8.18
N LEU A 190 16.34 -30.62 9.32
CA LEU A 190 15.75 -29.58 10.21
C LEU A 190 16.55 -29.36 11.50
N SER A 191 17.39 -30.33 11.88
CA SER A 191 18.13 -30.38 13.14
C SER A 191 19.49 -31.05 12.92
N PRO A 192 20.57 -30.60 13.58
CA PRO A 192 20.61 -29.50 14.56
C PRO A 192 20.46 -28.11 13.95
N GLN A 193 20.72 -27.96 12.65
CA GLN A 193 20.47 -26.72 11.90
C GLN A 193 19.67 -27.02 10.62
N PRO A 194 18.63 -26.22 10.29
CA PRO A 194 17.92 -26.37 9.04
C PRO A 194 18.84 -26.13 7.85
N THR A 195 18.80 -27.08 6.92
CA THR A 195 19.55 -27.05 5.66
C THR A 195 18.60 -27.30 4.51
N VAL A 196 18.62 -26.41 3.53
CA VAL A 196 17.81 -26.50 2.31
C VAL A 196 18.70 -26.72 1.09
N ILE A 197 18.21 -27.53 0.17
CA ILE A 197 18.68 -27.55 -1.22
C ILE A 197 17.78 -26.61 -2.01
N CYS A 198 18.38 -25.63 -2.66
CA CYS A 198 17.65 -24.55 -3.32
C CYS A 198 18.29 -24.12 -4.63
N GLN A 199 17.50 -23.52 -5.50
CA GLN A 199 17.94 -22.92 -6.75
C GLN A 199 17.99 -21.40 -6.63
N ASP A 200 19.02 -20.80 -7.19
CA ASP A 200 19.14 -19.35 -7.33
C ASP A 200 18.43 -18.83 -8.61
N GLU A 201 18.58 -17.53 -8.85
CA GLU A 201 17.97 -16.84 -9.98
C GLU A 201 18.48 -17.37 -11.34
N ALA A 202 19.70 -17.92 -11.37
CA ALA A 202 20.35 -18.51 -12.54
C ALA A 202 20.08 -20.03 -12.67
N ASN A 203 19.15 -20.60 -11.91
CA ASN A 203 18.85 -22.04 -11.83
C ASN A 203 19.99 -22.91 -11.29
N GLN A 204 20.98 -22.32 -10.64
CA GLN A 204 22.08 -23.08 -10.04
C GLN A 204 21.61 -23.68 -8.72
N VAL A 205 21.76 -25.00 -8.59
CA VAL A 205 21.42 -25.71 -7.36
C VAL A 205 22.54 -25.52 -6.35
N GLY A 206 22.18 -25.11 -5.14
CA GLY A 206 23.09 -24.92 -4.02
C GLY A 206 22.48 -25.42 -2.71
N THR A 207 23.27 -25.28 -1.64
CA THR A 207 22.88 -25.62 -0.28
C THR A 207 22.94 -24.38 0.59
N LEU A 208 21.92 -24.17 1.42
CA LEU A 208 21.87 -23.07 2.39
C LEU A 208 21.51 -23.61 3.77
N THR A 209 22.40 -23.39 4.74
CA THR A 209 22.19 -23.72 6.16
C THR A 209 21.98 -22.43 6.96
N PHE A 210 21.01 -22.43 7.86
CA PHE A 210 20.63 -21.26 8.67
C PHE A 210 20.16 -21.67 10.07
N ASN A 211 19.89 -20.70 10.94
CA ASN A 211 19.23 -20.95 12.24
C ASN A 211 17.76 -20.54 12.15
N TRP A 212 16.86 -21.24 12.85
CA TRP A 212 15.44 -20.85 12.90
C TRP A 212 15.23 -19.40 13.40
N SER A 213 16.10 -18.93 14.30
CA SER A 213 16.13 -17.54 14.76
C SER A 213 16.47 -16.51 13.67
N ASP A 214 17.07 -16.94 12.56
CA ASP A 214 17.35 -16.06 11.41
C ASP A 214 16.06 -15.75 10.62
N VAL A 215 15.00 -16.55 10.80
CA VAL A 215 13.71 -16.35 10.14
C VAL A 215 12.90 -15.31 10.89
N ALA A 216 12.91 -14.08 10.38
CA ALA A 216 12.24 -12.95 11.03
C ALA A 216 10.72 -13.00 10.88
N GLN A 217 10.22 -13.57 9.79
CA GLN A 217 8.80 -13.62 9.44
C GLN A 217 8.54 -14.64 8.33
N ARG A 218 7.27 -14.99 8.15
CA ARG A 218 6.76 -15.91 7.13
C ARG A 218 5.70 -15.21 6.28
N VAL A 219 5.68 -15.50 4.99
CA VAL A 219 4.61 -15.04 4.07
C VAL A 219 3.95 -16.24 3.44
N GLU A 220 2.62 -16.26 3.44
CA GLU A 220 1.81 -17.33 2.90
C GLU A 220 0.94 -16.80 1.76
N GLY A 221 0.92 -17.55 0.65
CA GLY A 221 0.19 -17.21 -0.55
C GLY A 221 -0.57 -18.39 -1.13
N ARG A 222 -1.69 -18.08 -1.78
CA ARG A 222 -2.46 -19.02 -2.60
C ARG A 222 -2.53 -18.46 -4.00
N LEU A 223 -1.85 -19.11 -4.94
CA LEU A 223 -1.85 -18.72 -6.34
C LEU A 223 -2.89 -19.52 -7.12
N PRO A 224 -3.81 -18.88 -7.84
CA PRO A 224 -4.77 -19.61 -8.67
C PRO A 224 -4.09 -20.33 -9.84
N ILE A 225 -4.59 -21.53 -10.16
CA ILE A 225 -4.36 -22.21 -11.43
C ILE A 225 -5.60 -21.99 -12.29
N PHE A 226 -5.42 -21.41 -13.48
CA PHE A 226 -6.52 -21.16 -14.41
C PHE A 226 -6.67 -22.29 -15.43
N GLU A 227 -7.92 -22.58 -15.80
CA GLU A 227 -8.28 -23.43 -16.92
C GLU A 227 -9.23 -22.70 -17.87
N SER A 228 -9.03 -22.87 -19.18
CA SER A 228 -9.94 -22.38 -20.22
C SER A 228 -11.11 -23.34 -20.37
N VAL A 229 -12.30 -22.92 -19.96
CA VAL A 229 -13.54 -23.68 -20.14
C VAL A 229 -14.38 -23.08 -21.27
N ILE A 230 -15.14 -23.93 -21.97
CA ILE A 230 -16.17 -23.48 -22.91
C ILE A 230 -17.46 -23.32 -22.10
N ASP A 231 -17.98 -22.11 -22.04
CA ASP A 231 -19.26 -21.77 -21.42
C ASP A 231 -20.26 -21.35 -22.51
N LEU A 232 -21.55 -21.26 -22.18
CA LEU A 232 -22.55 -20.69 -23.07
C LEU A 232 -22.87 -19.25 -22.62
N ASP A 233 -22.83 -18.30 -23.55
CA ASP A 233 -23.29 -16.94 -23.28
C ASP A 233 -24.81 -16.89 -23.05
N PHE A 234 -25.32 -15.73 -22.67
CA PHE A 234 -26.77 -15.53 -22.45
C PHE A 234 -27.64 -15.75 -23.72
N ARG A 235 -27.02 -15.94 -24.89
CA ARG A 235 -27.65 -16.23 -26.18
C ARG A 235 -27.41 -17.68 -26.64
N GLY A 236 -26.82 -18.53 -25.80
CA GLY A 236 -26.53 -19.93 -26.12
C GLY A 236 -25.35 -20.16 -27.08
N ARG A 237 -24.48 -19.16 -27.27
CA ARG A 237 -23.24 -19.30 -28.07
C ARG A 237 -22.08 -19.70 -27.19
N GLN A 238 -21.18 -20.51 -27.73
CA GLN A 238 -19.96 -20.91 -27.02
C GLN A 238 -19.05 -19.70 -26.82
N GLU A 239 -18.69 -19.44 -25.56
CA GLU A 239 -17.74 -18.43 -25.12
C GLU A 239 -16.64 -19.13 -24.31
N ARG A 240 -15.37 -18.88 -24.62
CA ARG A 240 -14.27 -19.38 -23.78
C ARG A 240 -14.09 -18.43 -22.60
N LYS A 241 -14.13 -18.98 -21.38
CA LYS A 241 -13.86 -18.26 -20.13
C LYS A 241 -12.75 -18.94 -19.36
N GLU A 242 -11.87 -18.15 -18.77
CA GLU A 242 -10.97 -18.66 -17.75
C GLU A 242 -11.73 -18.84 -16.44
N LYS A 243 -11.59 -20.01 -15.82
CA LYS A 243 -12.06 -20.29 -14.46
C LYS A 243 -10.88 -20.77 -13.63
N THR A 244 -10.86 -20.38 -12.35
CA THR A 244 -9.91 -20.94 -11.39
C THR A 244 -10.25 -22.41 -11.16
N GLN A 245 -9.31 -23.29 -11.48
CA GLN A 245 -9.44 -24.74 -11.35
C GLN A 245 -8.97 -25.20 -9.96
N ASP A 246 -7.84 -24.68 -9.50
CA ASP A 246 -7.23 -25.03 -8.22
C ASP A 246 -6.34 -23.89 -7.69
N TYR A 247 -5.70 -24.08 -6.54
CA TYR A 247 -4.74 -23.16 -5.95
C TYR A 247 -3.45 -23.89 -5.56
N ILE A 248 -2.32 -23.24 -5.82
CA ILE A 248 -1.00 -23.68 -5.34
C ILE A 248 -0.64 -22.85 -4.11
N GLN A 249 -0.18 -23.52 -3.05
CA GLN A 249 0.37 -22.82 -1.89
C GLN A 249 1.84 -22.45 -2.08
N ILE A 250 2.17 -21.23 -1.67
CA ILE A 250 3.55 -20.72 -1.59
C ILE A 250 3.79 -20.21 -0.17
N HIS A 251 4.94 -20.57 0.39
CA HIS A 251 5.39 -20.15 1.70
C HIS A 251 6.80 -19.59 1.60
N ASP A 252 6.98 -18.33 1.98
CA ASP A 252 8.29 -17.68 2.03
C ASP A 252 8.78 -17.60 3.47
N LEU A 253 10.04 -17.97 3.68
CA LEU A 253 10.78 -17.71 4.91
C LEU A 253 11.73 -16.53 4.66
N HIS A 254 11.57 -15.45 5.42
CA HIS A 254 12.39 -14.24 5.25
C HIS A 254 13.61 -14.32 6.15
N LEU A 255 14.80 -14.18 5.56
CA LEU A 255 16.09 -14.10 6.28
C LEU A 255 16.72 -12.71 6.04
N PRO A 256 16.27 -11.65 6.75
CA PRO A 256 16.69 -10.28 6.48
C PRO A 256 18.19 -10.04 6.65
N SER A 257 18.83 -10.71 7.62
CA SER A 257 20.27 -10.61 7.88
C SER A 257 21.14 -11.09 6.71
N ARG A 258 20.58 -11.91 5.82
CA ARG A 258 21.21 -12.42 4.60
C ARG A 258 20.64 -11.79 3.33
N ASN A 259 19.75 -10.82 3.47
CA ASN A 259 19.02 -10.17 2.39
C ASN A 259 18.36 -11.16 1.40
N CYS A 260 17.79 -12.26 1.91
CA CYS A 260 17.21 -13.29 1.05
C CYS A 260 15.89 -13.88 1.57
N ILE A 261 15.14 -14.45 0.64
CA ILE A 261 13.90 -15.18 0.85
C ILE A 261 14.12 -16.63 0.42
N LEU A 262 13.72 -17.57 1.27
CA LEU A 262 13.59 -18.98 0.89
C LEU A 262 12.13 -19.23 0.50
N ARG A 263 11.87 -19.46 -0.78
CA ARG A 263 10.53 -19.67 -1.34
C ARG A 263 10.23 -21.15 -1.48
N LEU A 264 9.28 -21.64 -0.71
CA LEU A 264 8.74 -22.99 -0.82
C LEU A 264 7.46 -22.95 -1.66
N CYS A 265 7.32 -23.89 -2.58
CA CYS A 265 6.13 -24.00 -3.41
C CYS A 265 5.61 -25.44 -3.43
N GLU A 266 4.32 -25.61 -3.14
CA GLU A 266 3.67 -26.91 -2.96
C GLU A 266 3.88 -27.87 -4.14
N SER A 267 3.83 -27.37 -5.37
CA SER A 267 3.90 -28.19 -6.57
C SER A 267 5.33 -28.48 -7.03
N SER A 268 6.30 -27.61 -6.73
CA SER A 268 7.70 -27.79 -7.15
C SER A 268 8.58 -28.43 -6.06
N TYR A 269 8.07 -28.61 -4.84
CA TYR A 269 8.80 -29.22 -3.75
C TYR A 269 9.04 -30.72 -4.00
N GLN A 270 10.28 -31.18 -3.76
CA GLN A 270 10.70 -32.57 -3.97
C GLN A 270 10.48 -33.40 -2.70
N TYR A 271 9.25 -33.86 -2.49
CA TYR A 271 8.87 -34.59 -1.27
C TYR A 271 9.60 -35.92 -1.03
N GLN A 272 10.11 -36.54 -2.11
CA GLN A 272 10.83 -37.82 -2.05
C GLN A 272 12.28 -37.67 -1.58
N GLU A 273 12.88 -36.49 -1.72
CA GLU A 273 14.28 -36.20 -1.32
C GLU A 273 14.35 -35.49 0.03
N GLY A 274 13.29 -34.77 0.40
CA GLY A 274 13.25 -34.01 1.64
C GLY A 274 13.08 -34.85 2.90
N ILE A 275 13.20 -34.21 4.06
CA ILE A 275 12.88 -34.75 5.40
C ILE A 275 11.52 -35.48 5.50
N THR A 276 10.57 -35.21 4.59
CA THR A 276 9.30 -35.93 4.49
C THR A 276 9.50 -37.40 4.11
N ALA A 277 10.55 -37.74 3.38
CA ALA A 277 10.89 -39.11 3.01
C ALA A 277 11.33 -39.98 4.21
N LEU A 278 11.78 -39.35 5.31
CA LEU A 278 12.30 -40.04 6.49
C LEU A 278 11.20 -40.53 7.46
N ALA A 279 9.94 -40.13 7.25
CA ALA A 279 8.80 -40.60 8.04
C ALA A 279 8.05 -41.74 7.32
N THR A 280 8.55 -42.97 7.49
CA THR A 280 7.94 -44.26 7.08
C THR A 280 7.69 -44.49 5.58
N SER A 281 8.61 -45.27 5.02
CA SER A 281 8.89 -45.55 3.60
C SER A 281 7.89 -46.40 2.81
N GLN A 282 6.59 -46.43 3.16
CA GLN A 282 5.59 -47.14 2.33
C GLN A 282 4.24 -46.42 2.15
N ALA A 283 3.86 -45.52 3.07
CA ALA A 283 2.55 -44.84 3.01
C ALA A 283 2.56 -43.55 2.16
N LEU A 284 3.68 -42.82 2.11
CA LEU A 284 3.78 -41.51 1.44
C LEU A 284 3.79 -41.58 -0.09
N ASN A 285 4.23 -42.71 -0.67
CA ASN A 285 4.25 -42.90 -2.13
C ASN A 285 2.84 -42.96 -2.76
N GLN A 286 1.79 -43.09 -1.94
CA GLN A 286 0.39 -43.07 -2.36
C GLN A 286 -0.35 -41.80 -1.92
N GLN A 287 0.31 -40.89 -1.19
CA GLN A 287 -0.31 -39.66 -0.70
C GLN A 287 -0.20 -38.54 -1.74
N SER A 288 -1.24 -37.72 -1.83
CA SER A 288 -1.24 -36.55 -2.71
C SER A 288 -0.19 -35.52 -2.24
N ASN A 289 0.33 -34.72 -3.18
CA ASN A 289 1.24 -33.61 -2.86
C ASN A 289 0.68 -32.70 -1.77
N ARG A 290 -0.65 -32.53 -1.73
CA ARG A 290 -1.36 -31.77 -0.72
C ARG A 290 -1.15 -32.29 0.71
N LEU A 291 -1.17 -33.60 0.90
CA LEU A 291 -0.94 -34.23 2.21
C LEU A 291 0.52 -34.08 2.62
N ASN A 292 1.45 -34.33 1.70
CA ASN A 292 2.88 -34.17 1.93
C ASN A 292 3.24 -32.72 2.31
N TRP A 293 2.61 -31.75 1.64
CA TRP A 293 2.75 -30.33 1.95
C TRP A 293 2.27 -30.00 3.37
N ASN A 294 1.09 -30.47 3.76
CA ASN A 294 0.56 -30.24 5.11
C ASN A 294 1.48 -30.84 6.20
N HIS A 295 2.04 -32.03 5.95
CA HIS A 295 3.03 -32.64 6.84
C HIS A 295 4.31 -31.81 6.95
N LEU A 296 4.84 -31.31 5.83
CA LEU A 296 5.98 -30.41 5.84
C LEU A 296 5.68 -29.14 6.66
N LEU A 297 4.55 -28.48 6.41
CA LEU A 297 4.15 -27.28 7.15
C LEU A 297 4.01 -27.56 8.66
N GLN A 298 3.47 -28.71 9.05
CA GLN A 298 3.38 -29.11 10.45
C GLN A 298 4.77 -29.22 11.12
N GLN A 299 5.76 -29.76 10.40
CA GLN A 299 7.14 -29.84 10.88
C GLN A 299 7.80 -28.46 10.97
N LEU A 300 7.57 -27.58 10.00
CA LEU A 300 8.11 -26.22 10.00
C LEU A 300 7.46 -25.32 11.05
N ASN A 301 6.18 -25.55 11.39
CA ASN A 301 5.46 -24.77 12.39
C ASN A 301 5.98 -24.97 13.82
N GLN A 302 6.65 -26.09 14.11
CA GLN A 302 7.22 -26.37 15.43
C GLN A 302 8.31 -25.33 15.81
N PRO A 303 9.40 -25.17 15.03
CA PRO A 303 10.41 -24.16 15.34
C PRO A 303 9.98 -22.71 15.04
N LEU A 304 8.96 -22.51 14.19
CA LEU A 304 8.51 -21.18 13.74
C LEU A 304 7.23 -20.70 14.46
N ALA A 305 6.84 -21.34 15.57
CA ALA A 305 5.56 -21.06 16.24
C ALA A 305 5.39 -19.59 16.66
N GLN A 306 6.48 -18.91 17.03
CA GLN A 306 6.49 -17.51 17.45
C GLN A 306 6.83 -16.53 16.31
N THR A 307 7.14 -17.04 15.13
CA THR A 307 7.51 -16.21 13.98
C THR A 307 6.25 -15.59 13.36
N PRO A 308 6.19 -14.27 13.19
CA PRO A 308 5.06 -13.58 12.56
C PRO A 308 4.72 -14.17 11.18
N THR A 309 3.43 -14.33 10.90
CA THR A 309 2.92 -14.86 9.63
C THR A 309 2.05 -13.82 8.93
N TRP A 310 2.33 -13.58 7.66
CA TRP A 310 1.60 -12.69 6.78
C TRP A 310 0.86 -13.51 5.72
N SER A 311 -0.46 -13.58 5.82
CA SER A 311 -1.30 -14.46 4.99
C SER A 311 -2.35 -13.71 4.17
N ASP A 312 -2.25 -12.38 4.07
CA ASP A 312 -3.26 -11.53 3.44
C ASP A 312 -3.09 -11.39 1.93
N PHE A 313 -2.23 -12.23 1.33
CA PHE A 313 -1.86 -12.14 -0.07
C PHE A 313 -3.07 -12.18 -1.00
N THR A 314 -4.06 -13.04 -0.78
CA THR A 314 -5.18 -13.17 -1.73
C THR A 314 -5.90 -11.84 -1.93
N VAL A 315 -6.24 -11.13 -0.85
CA VAL A 315 -6.93 -9.84 -0.94
C VAL A 315 -6.01 -8.76 -1.50
N PHE A 316 -4.74 -8.76 -1.11
CA PHE A 316 -3.75 -7.84 -1.66
C PHE A 316 -3.55 -8.04 -3.17
N GLY A 317 -3.41 -9.29 -3.62
CA GLY A 317 -3.22 -9.68 -5.00
C GLY A 317 -4.39 -9.27 -5.88
N GLU A 318 -5.63 -9.58 -5.49
CA GLU A 318 -6.84 -9.13 -6.20
C GLU A 318 -6.86 -7.62 -6.41
N MET A 319 -6.55 -6.87 -5.35
CA MET A 319 -6.53 -5.41 -5.39
C MET A 319 -5.43 -4.87 -6.31
N VAL A 320 -4.22 -5.43 -6.26
CA VAL A 320 -3.11 -5.03 -7.13
C VAL A 320 -3.39 -5.35 -8.60
N LEU A 321 -4.00 -6.49 -8.88
CA LEU A 321 -4.40 -6.90 -10.23
C LEU A 321 -5.55 -6.07 -10.80
N GLU A 322 -6.48 -5.61 -9.96
CA GLU A 322 -7.50 -4.66 -10.39
C GLU A 322 -6.88 -3.31 -10.76
N GLN A 323 -5.93 -2.84 -9.94
CA GLN A 323 -5.23 -1.58 -10.20
C GLN A 323 -4.33 -1.64 -11.43
N SER A 324 -3.63 -2.76 -11.66
CA SER A 324 -2.73 -2.90 -12.81
C SER A 324 -3.45 -2.71 -14.16
N LYS A 325 -4.73 -3.10 -14.25
CA LYS A 325 -5.57 -2.91 -15.45
C LYS A 325 -5.82 -1.44 -15.80
N THR A 326 -5.66 -0.54 -14.84
CA THR A 326 -5.87 0.91 -15.04
C THR A 326 -4.58 1.65 -15.37
N VAL A 327 -3.42 0.99 -15.23
CA VAL A 327 -2.11 1.58 -15.53
C VAL A 327 -1.86 1.46 -17.03
N VAL A 328 -1.59 2.59 -17.68
CA VAL A 328 -1.38 2.68 -19.13
C VAL A 328 -0.12 1.93 -19.59
N ASP A 329 0.87 1.79 -18.71
CA ASP A 329 2.12 1.07 -18.96
C ASP A 329 2.34 -0.03 -17.90
N THR A 330 1.86 -1.23 -18.20
CA THR A 330 1.93 -2.40 -17.31
C THR A 330 3.33 -3.01 -17.22
N THR A 331 4.19 -2.72 -18.21
CA THR A 331 5.58 -3.21 -18.32
C THR A 331 6.45 -2.76 -17.15
N HIS A 332 6.11 -1.65 -16.50
CA HIS A 332 6.91 -1.06 -15.42
C HIS A 332 6.36 -1.33 -14.01
N PHE A 333 5.25 -2.04 -13.87
CA PHE A 333 4.68 -2.39 -12.56
C PHE A 333 4.85 -3.88 -12.26
N LEU A 334 3.87 -4.73 -12.59
CA LEU A 334 3.98 -6.17 -12.34
C LEU A 334 4.84 -6.90 -13.39
N GLY A 335 4.86 -6.40 -14.64
CA GLY A 335 5.70 -6.97 -15.69
C GLY A 335 7.20 -6.64 -15.55
N GLY A 336 7.57 -5.83 -14.56
CA GLY A 336 8.91 -5.23 -14.45
C GLY A 336 9.90 -5.98 -13.56
N PHE A 337 9.52 -7.04 -12.85
CA PHE A 337 10.43 -7.82 -12.00
C PHE A 337 10.08 -9.31 -11.98
N ASP A 338 11.11 -10.15 -11.87
CA ASP A 338 10.98 -11.61 -11.86
C ASP A 338 10.23 -12.06 -10.61
N SER A 339 9.18 -12.86 -10.81
CA SER A 339 8.41 -13.44 -9.72
C SER A 339 9.16 -14.55 -9.01
N HIS A 340 10.19 -15.12 -9.63
CA HIS A 340 10.90 -16.31 -9.17
C HIS A 340 9.94 -17.47 -8.83
N ILE A 341 8.81 -17.55 -9.54
CA ILE A 341 7.83 -18.64 -9.43
C ILE A 341 7.82 -19.36 -10.78
N ARG A 342 8.31 -20.60 -10.78
CA ARG A 342 8.43 -21.43 -11.98
C ARG A 342 7.40 -22.55 -11.91
N LEU A 343 6.19 -22.24 -12.35
CA LEU A 343 5.07 -23.19 -12.36
C LEU A 343 4.74 -23.61 -13.78
N SER A 344 4.62 -24.91 -14.02
CA SER A 344 4.15 -25.43 -15.30
C SER A 344 2.66 -25.13 -15.47
N ARG A 345 2.35 -24.03 -16.17
CA ARG A 345 1.00 -23.56 -16.47
C ARG A 345 0.82 -23.36 -17.97
N ARG A 346 -0.43 -23.41 -18.42
CA ARG A 346 -0.77 -23.15 -19.84
C ARG A 346 -0.53 -21.69 -20.26
N ALA A 347 -0.62 -20.77 -19.31
CA ALA A 347 -0.39 -19.35 -19.50
C ALA A 347 0.29 -18.74 -18.26
N GLU A 348 1.07 -17.68 -18.49
CA GLU A 348 1.60 -16.84 -17.42
C GLU A 348 0.49 -16.06 -16.72
N THR A 349 0.76 -15.61 -15.50
CA THR A 349 -0.22 -14.87 -14.72
C THR A 349 0.43 -13.81 -13.85
N ASP A 350 -0.22 -12.65 -13.76
CA ASP A 350 0.21 -11.54 -12.92
C ASP A 350 0.10 -11.83 -11.41
N TRP A 351 -0.54 -12.94 -11.03
CA TRP A 351 -0.56 -13.41 -9.64
C TRP A 351 0.84 -13.73 -9.09
N ASP A 352 1.75 -14.17 -9.96
CA ASP A 352 3.11 -14.53 -9.56
C ASP A 352 3.94 -13.28 -9.18
N PRO A 353 4.07 -12.26 -10.05
CA PRO A 353 4.73 -11.01 -9.66
C PRO A 353 3.98 -10.26 -8.56
N ALA A 354 2.65 -10.38 -8.46
CA ALA A 354 1.91 -9.83 -7.32
C ALA A 354 2.30 -10.49 -5.99
N PHE A 355 2.57 -11.80 -5.98
CA PHE A 355 3.07 -12.49 -4.78
C PHE A 355 4.48 -12.03 -4.42
N GLN A 356 5.37 -11.93 -5.41
CA GLN A 356 6.71 -11.39 -5.20
C GLN A 356 6.66 -9.95 -4.65
N LEU A 357 5.74 -9.13 -5.16
CA LEU A 357 5.50 -7.79 -4.65
C LEU A 357 5.10 -7.81 -3.16
N TYR A 358 4.07 -8.59 -2.81
CA TYR A 358 3.57 -8.67 -1.45
C TYR A 358 4.65 -9.15 -0.49
N SER A 359 5.34 -10.24 -0.84
CA SER A 359 6.42 -10.82 -0.05
C SER A 359 7.60 -9.84 0.11
N GLY A 360 8.01 -9.18 -0.97
CA GLY A 360 9.06 -8.15 -0.94
C GLY A 360 8.70 -6.93 -0.08
N LEU A 361 7.44 -6.49 -0.10
CA LEU A 361 6.95 -5.42 0.78
C LEU A 361 7.03 -5.82 2.25
N VAL A 362 6.60 -7.04 2.58
CA VAL A 362 6.70 -7.59 3.93
C VAL A 362 8.17 -7.65 4.37
N PHE A 363 9.05 -8.11 3.49
CA PHE A 363 10.49 -8.20 3.71
C PHE A 363 11.10 -6.83 4.09
N LEU A 364 10.87 -5.82 3.26
CA LEU A 364 11.44 -4.48 3.44
C LEU A 364 10.80 -3.71 4.59
N ARG A 365 9.49 -3.90 4.83
CA ARG A 365 8.81 -3.28 5.98
C ARG A 365 9.45 -3.73 7.30
N ASN A 366 9.77 -5.01 7.44
CA ASN A 366 10.47 -5.51 8.62
C ASN A 366 11.87 -4.90 8.78
N GLN A 367 12.65 -4.77 7.71
CA GLN A 367 13.96 -4.11 7.78
C GLN A 367 13.87 -2.65 8.24
N SER A 368 12.86 -1.91 7.75
CA SER A 368 12.63 -0.51 8.16
C SER A 368 12.25 -0.38 9.64
N LEU A 369 11.54 -1.35 10.20
CA LEU A 369 11.17 -1.36 11.63
C LEU A 369 12.35 -1.70 12.55
N GLN A 370 13.33 -2.45 12.03
CA GLN A 370 14.53 -2.84 12.78
C GLN A 370 15.65 -1.79 12.73
N THR A 371 15.57 -0.85 11.78
CA THR A 371 16.56 0.22 11.61
C THR A 371 15.86 1.57 11.84
N PRO A 372 15.79 2.08 13.10
CA PRO A 372 15.27 3.43 13.31
C PRO A 372 16.18 4.43 12.58
N ALA A 373 15.54 5.34 11.83
CA ALA A 373 16.19 6.40 11.07
C ALA A 373 17.07 7.31 11.93
#